data_AF-A0A372KKI0-F1
#
_entry.id   AF-A0A372KKI0-F1
#
_cell.length_a   1.000
_cell.length_b   1.000
_cell.length_c   1.000
_cell.angle_alpha   90.00
_cell.angle_beta   90.00
_cell.angle_gamma   90.00
#
_symmetry.space_group_name_H-M   'P 1'
#
loop_
_entity.id
_entity.type
_entity.pdbx_description
1 polymer ?
#
loop_
_entity_poly.entity_id
_entity_poly.type
_entity_poly.pdbx_seq_one_letter_code
_entity_poly.pdbx_strand_id
1 'polypeptide(L)' 'MTRKIYDTDLTDQEWAKLEPCFSNHRTYKWSKRERVNATLYITKTGCQW' A
#
# COMPACT_ATOMS: atom_id res chain seq x y z
N MET A 1 -9.80 -4.42 -13.12
CA MET A 1 -10.15 -4.23 -11.69
C MET A 1 -9.81 -2.80 -11.35
N THR A 2 -10.80 -1.96 -11.04
CA THR A 2 -10.59 -0.54 -10.75
C THR A 2 -9.96 -0.40 -9.36
N ARG A 3 -8.82 0.31 -9.24
CA ARG A 3 -8.14 0.50 -7.95
C ARG A 3 -9.08 1.21 -6.97
N LYS A 4 -9.16 0.74 -5.72
CA LYS A 4 -9.78 1.52 -4.65
C LYS A 4 -8.77 2.55 -4.17
N ILE A 5 -9.13 3.83 -4.25
CA ILE A 5 -8.32 4.93 -3.72
C ILE A 5 -8.81 5.16 -2.30
N TYR A 6 -7.91 5.02 -1.33
CA TYR A 6 -8.17 5.33 0.07
C TYR A 6 -7.66 6.73 0.37
N ASP A 7 -8.28 7.41 1.33
CA ASP A 7 -7.77 8.70 1.83
C ASP A 7 -6.35 8.58 2.43
N THR A 8 -6.02 7.37 2.90
CA THR A 8 -4.73 7.00 3.48
C THR A 8 -3.70 6.52 2.45
N ASP A 9 -3.93 6.74 1.16
CA ASP A 9 -2.98 6.33 0.12
C ASP A 9 -1.67 7.10 0.25
N LEU A 10 -0.54 6.40 0.18
CA LEU A 10 0.77 7.03 0.19
C LEU A 10 0.97 7.86 -1.08
N THR A 11 1.41 9.11 -0.90
CA THR A 11 1.91 9.93 -2.00
C THR A 11 3.09 9.24 -2.66
N ASP A 12 3.33 9.58 -3.93
CA ASP A 12 4.42 8.97 -4.70
C ASP A 12 5.80 9.20 -4.06
N GLN A 13 5.98 10.35 -3.40
CA GLN A 13 7.20 10.70 -2.67
C GLN A 13 7.45 9.81 -1.44
N GLU A 14 6.40 9.51 -0.68
CA GLU A 14 6.49 8.61 0.48
C GLU A 14 6.67 7.16 0.02
N TRP A 15 6.00 6.78 -1.07
CA TRP A 15 6.20 5.48 -1.71
C TRP A 15 7.64 5.30 -2.19
N ALA A 16 8.26 6.30 -2.82
CA ALA A 16 9.63 6.23 -3.32
C ALA A 16 10.66 5.97 -2.20
N LYS A 17 10.40 6.43 -0.97
CA LYS A 17 11.25 6.13 0.20
C LYS A 17 11.11 4.68 0.67
N LEU A 18 9.92 4.10 0.52
CA LEU A 18 9.57 2.75 0.98
C LEU A 18 9.84 1.67 -0.08
N GLU A 19 9.72 2.00 -1.36
CA GLU A 19 9.98 1.13 -2.50
C GLU A 19 11.29 0.33 -2.38
N PRO A 20 12.45 0.95 -2.05
CA PRO A 20 13.70 0.21 -1.92
C PRO A 20 13.67 -0.85 -0.81
N CYS A 21 12.85 -0.70 0.24
CA CYS A 21 12.69 -1.74 1.26
C CYS A 21 12.02 -3.01 0.70
N PHE A 22 11.20 -2.88 -0.34
CA PHE A 22 10.51 -4.01 -0.96
C PHE A 22 11.22 -4.59 -2.18
N SER A 23 12.39 -4.07 -2.55
CA SER A 23 13.13 -4.46 -3.76
C SER A 23 13.51 -5.96 -3.79
N ASN A 24 13.85 -6.55 -2.64
CA ASN A 24 14.19 -7.97 -2.51
C ASN A 24 12.97 -8.92 -2.36
N HIS A 25 11.75 -8.39 -2.40
CA HIS A 25 10.55 -9.22 -2.23
C HIS A 25 10.04 -9.77 -3.56
N ARG A 26 9.66 -11.05 -3.53
CA ARG A 26 9.06 -11.80 -4.64
C ARG A 26 7.93 -11.01 -5.29
N THR A 27 7.93 -10.95 -6.62
CA THR A 27 6.83 -10.39 -7.41
C THR A 27 5.59 -11.27 -7.21
N TYR A 28 4.46 -10.63 -6.91
CA TYR A 28 3.18 -11.27 -6.70
C TYR A 28 2.13 -10.64 -7.62
N LYS A 29 0.96 -11.26 -7.74
CA LYS A 29 -0.17 -10.78 -8.55
C LYS A 29 -0.64 -9.36 -8.19
N TRP A 30 -0.39 -8.91 -6.96
CA TRP A 30 -0.79 -7.59 -6.46
C TRP A 30 0.40 -6.67 -6.30
N SER A 31 0.19 -5.39 -6.63
CA SER A 31 1.19 -4.34 -6.47
C SER A 31 1.52 -4.18 -4.98
N LYS A 32 2.81 -4.03 -4.66
CA LYS A 32 3.27 -3.80 -3.28
C LYS A 32 2.62 -2.54 -2.69
N ARG A 33 2.46 -1.49 -3.51
CA ARG A 33 1.79 -0.24 -3.14
C ARG A 33 0.35 -0.44 -2.68
N GLU A 34 -0.42 -1.23 -3.42
CA GLU A 34 -1.82 -1.52 -3.06
C GLU A 34 -1.93 -2.23 -1.71
N ARG A 35 -0.99 -3.13 -1.40
CA ARG A 35 -0.96 -3.84 -0.12
C ARG A 35 -0.62 -2.91 1.04
N VAL A 36 0.38 -2.04 0.86
CA VAL A 36 0.75 -1.07 1.90
C VAL A 36 -0.39 -0.08 2.15
N ASN A 37 -1.03 0.41 1.09
CA ASN A 37 -2.18 1.31 1.22
C ASN A 37 -3.36 0.64 1.94
N ALA A 38 -3.63 -0.65 1.67
CA ALA A 38 -4.64 -1.40 2.39
C ALA A 38 -4.30 -1.59 3.87
N THR A 39 -3.06 -1.94 4.20
CA THR A 39 -2.60 -2.05 5.59
C THR A 39 -2.70 -0.71 6.32
N LEU A 40 -2.30 0.39 5.67
CA LEU A 40 -2.41 1.74 6.23
C LEU A 40 -3.86 2.13 6.49
N TYR A 41 -4.75 1.84 5.54
CA TYR A 41 -6.18 2.08 5.68
C TYR A 41 -6.71 1.35 6.91
N ILE A 42 -6.50 0.03 6.99
CA ILE A 42 -6.92 -0.79 8.15
C ILE A 42 -6.32 -0.28 9.47
N THR A 43 -5.07 0.18 9.46
CA THR A 43 -4.42 0.70 10.67
C THR A 43 -5.02 2.04 11.10
N LYS A 44 -5.43 2.90 10.15
CA LYS A 44 -6.00 4.23 10.42
C LYS A 44 -7.46 4.18 10.83
N THR A 45 -8.29 3.40 10.13
CA THR A 45 -9.72 3.26 10.43
C THR A 45 -10.02 2.16 11.45
N GLY A 46 -9.02 1.32 11.75
CA GLY A 46 -9.18 0.10 12.52
C GLY A 46 -9.67 -1.06 11.65
N CYS A 47 -9.59 -2.29 12.19
CA CYS A 47 -10.31 -3.44 11.65
C CYS A 47 -11.81 -3.26 11.90
N GLN A 48 -12.46 -2.50 11.02
CA GLN A 48 -13.91 -2.47 10.95
C GLN A 48 -14.36 -3.72 10.19
N TRP A 49 -14.61 -4.79 10.94
CA TRP A 49 -15.37 -5.95 10.49
C TRP A 49 -16.83 -5.79 10.88
#